data_AF-A0A9C8ZI16-F1
#
_entry.id   AF-A0A9C8ZI16-F1
#
_cell.length_a   1.000
_cell.length_b   1.000
_cell.length_c   1.000
_cell.angle_alpha   90.00
_cell.angle_beta   90.00
_cell.angle_gamma   90.00
#
_symmetry.space_group_name_H-M   'P 1'
#
loop_
_entity.id
_entity.type
_entity.pdbx_description
1 polymer ?
#
loop_
_entity_poly.entity_id
_entity_poly.type
_entity_poly.pdbx_seq_one_letter_code
_entity_poly.pdbx_strand_id
1 'polypeptide(L)'
;MKQALPPHFYVSATLLVTAGSLALSHLFDLQQSAIFLPVLALAALYALAYFIRQCRSGGIYHIDGDIEPGQLLRRAIARYVVWLVVLYGGYQFYLFTPWYNNWQHQTTQQLFGDFLHIYLWAGIPYFALTLTFKASRREDFYDPAIRMLHVLRQIGRQLWRRLRYGDDRTPLLRVLRRPYNRKVFLNLLMRAYFLPVMVEQVAPSSVNTLQTVYAGLDGDQLITWVLALIAMLWLMDILNASVAYAMESRWLENRSRSIDLTIGG
;
A
#
# COMPACT_ATOMS: atom_id res chain seq x y z
N MET A 1 5.93 24.47 5.80
CA MET A 1 6.97 23.56 5.27
C MET A 1 6.58 22.11 5.57
N LYS A 2 6.65 21.20 4.59
CA LYS A 2 6.50 19.76 4.85
C LYS A 2 7.80 19.27 5.51
N GLN A 3 7.84 19.17 6.83
CA GLN A 3 8.91 18.40 7.44
C GLN A 3 8.52 16.93 7.30
N ALA A 4 9.20 16.19 6.43
CA ALA A 4 9.14 14.73 6.44
C ALA A 4 9.60 14.21 7.81
N LEU A 5 9.30 12.95 8.15
CA LEU A 5 9.95 12.33 9.30
C LEU A 5 11.48 12.43 9.11
N PRO A 6 12.23 12.65 10.19
CA PRO A 6 13.66 12.86 10.04
C PRO A 6 14.33 11.55 9.55
N PRO A 7 15.40 11.62 8.74
CA PRO A 7 16.04 10.43 8.17
C PRO A 7 16.46 9.39 9.20
N HIS A 8 16.95 9.83 10.36
CA HIS A 8 17.33 8.94 11.45
C HIS A 8 16.16 8.13 12.01
N PHE A 9 14.93 8.66 11.97
CA PHE A 9 13.74 7.91 12.39
C PHE A 9 13.44 6.78 11.42
N TYR A 10 13.53 7.03 10.10
CA TYR A 10 13.35 5.98 9.09
C TYR A 10 14.37 4.85 9.25
N VAL A 11 15.65 5.20 9.41
CA VAL A 11 16.73 4.22 9.59
C VAL A 11 16.53 3.42 10.88
N SER A 12 16.30 4.07 12.01
CA SER A 12 16.12 3.40 13.31
C SER A 12 14.86 2.54 13.36
N ALA A 13 13.73 3.03 12.84
CA ALA A 13 12.49 2.28 12.72
C ALA A 13 12.68 1.01 11.87
N THR A 14 13.29 1.15 10.69
CA THR A 14 13.54 0.02 9.80
C THR A 14 14.48 -0.98 10.48
N LEU A 15 15.58 -0.52 11.07
CA LEU A 15 16.52 -1.38 11.77
C LEU A 15 15.85 -2.16 12.90
N LEU A 16 15.04 -1.48 13.72
CA LEU A 16 14.32 -2.11 14.84
C LEU A 16 13.32 -3.14 14.35
N VAL A 17 12.53 -2.82 13.32
CA VAL A 17 11.58 -3.78 12.75
C VAL A 17 12.30 -4.95 12.09
N THR A 18 13.38 -4.73 11.35
CA THR A 18 14.19 -5.80 10.75
C THR A 18 14.77 -6.70 11.83
N ALA A 19 15.44 -6.15 12.84
CA ALA A 19 16.04 -6.93 13.92
C ALA A 19 14.97 -7.69 14.74
N GLY A 20 13.87 -7.03 15.08
CA GLY A 20 12.75 -7.65 15.78
C GLY A 20 12.09 -8.77 14.97
N SER A 21 11.98 -8.58 13.65
CA SER A 21 11.44 -9.60 12.75
C SER A 21 12.35 -10.81 12.63
N LEU A 22 13.66 -10.60 12.49
CA LEU A 22 14.64 -11.69 12.47
C LEU A 22 14.64 -12.46 13.80
N ALA A 23 14.55 -11.75 14.93
CA ALA A 23 14.47 -12.37 16.26
C ALA A 23 13.17 -13.19 16.44
N LEU A 24 12.02 -12.66 16.01
CA LEU A 24 10.76 -13.40 16.05
C LEU A 24 10.80 -14.61 15.12
N SER A 25 11.37 -14.47 13.92
CA SER A 25 11.54 -15.60 13.00
C SER A 25 12.43 -16.69 13.59
N HIS A 26 13.49 -16.32 14.29
CA HIS A 26 14.33 -17.28 15.00
C HIS A 26 13.60 -17.98 16.15
N LEU A 27 12.89 -17.22 16.99
CA LEU A 27 12.26 -17.75 18.21
C LEU A 27 11.03 -18.61 17.95
N PHE A 28 10.26 -18.28 16.91
CA PHE A 28 8.95 -18.91 16.66
C PHE A 28 8.93 -19.80 15.42
N ASP A 29 10.09 -20.03 14.79
CA ASP A 29 10.22 -20.73 13.50
C ASP A 29 9.14 -20.26 12.52
N LEU A 30 9.03 -18.93 12.39
CA LEU A 30 7.89 -18.29 11.74
C LEU A 30 7.72 -18.87 10.33
N GLN A 31 6.63 -19.64 10.17
CA GLN A 31 6.23 -20.23 8.91
C GLN A 31 6.03 -19.13 7.85
N GLN A 32 5.98 -19.54 6.58
CA GLN A 32 5.77 -18.63 5.45
C GLN A 32 4.56 -17.68 5.62
N SER A 33 3.60 -18.05 6.48
CA SER A 33 2.42 -17.25 6.81
C SER A 33 2.71 -15.93 7.53
N ALA A 34 3.85 -15.75 8.19
CA ALA A 34 4.17 -14.53 8.95
C ALA A 34 5.18 -13.60 8.26
N ILE A 35 5.60 -13.92 7.03
CA ILE A 35 6.63 -13.19 6.27
C ILE A 35 6.29 -11.70 6.09
N PHE A 36 5.00 -11.33 6.13
CA PHE A 36 4.53 -9.95 5.92
C PHE A 36 4.37 -9.12 7.18
N LEU A 37 4.45 -9.75 8.35
CA LEU A 37 4.39 -9.05 9.63
C LEU A 37 5.42 -7.90 9.73
N PRO A 38 6.67 -8.03 9.23
CA PRO A 38 7.65 -6.94 9.22
C PRO A 38 7.18 -5.74 8.39
N VAL A 39 6.62 -5.98 7.21
CA VAL A 39 6.12 -4.92 6.32
C VAL A 39 4.93 -4.20 6.97
N LEU A 40 3.99 -4.96 7.55
CA LEU A 40 2.84 -4.42 8.26
C LEU A 40 3.25 -3.65 9.52
N ALA A 41 4.21 -4.16 10.29
CA ALA A 41 4.72 -3.51 11.49
C ALA A 41 5.41 -2.19 11.16
N LEU A 42 6.24 -2.17 10.12
CA LEU A 42 6.91 -0.96 9.65
C LEU A 42 5.90 0.08 9.16
N ALA A 43 4.90 -0.34 8.38
CA ALA A 43 3.82 0.54 7.94
C ALA A 43 2.98 1.08 9.10
N ALA A 44 2.65 0.26 10.09
CA ALA A 44 1.92 0.68 11.27
C ALA A 44 2.70 1.71 12.09
N LEU A 45 4.01 1.50 12.25
CA LEU A 45 4.89 2.41 13.00
C LEU A 45 5.04 3.77 12.30
N TYR A 46 5.23 3.77 10.97
CA TYR A 46 5.21 5.01 10.18
C TYR A 46 3.86 5.72 10.27
N ALA A 47 2.75 4.98 10.10
CA ALA A 47 1.41 5.54 10.20
C ALA A 47 1.13 6.14 11.58
N LEU A 48 1.57 5.49 12.65
CA LEU A 48 1.44 5.95 14.03
C LEU A 48 2.25 7.23 14.27
N ALA A 49 3.49 7.30 13.80
CA ALA A 49 4.31 8.50 13.91
C ALA A 49 3.65 9.71 13.21
N TYR A 50 3.11 9.49 12.00
CA TYR A 50 2.36 10.51 11.27
C TYR A 50 1.02 10.86 11.94
N PHE A 51 0.35 9.90 12.57
CA PHE A 51 -0.87 10.11 13.36
C PHE A 51 -0.61 11.01 14.56
N ILE A 52 0.37 10.66 15.40
CA ILE A 52 0.76 11.44 16.58
C ILE A 52 1.13 12.87 16.17
N ARG A 53 1.86 13.02 15.07
CA ARG A 53 2.20 14.34 14.53
C ARG A 53 0.97 15.13 14.14
N GLN A 54 0.04 14.53 13.38
CA GLN A 54 -1.21 15.17 12.97
C GLN A 54 -2.02 15.66 14.17
N CYS A 55 -2.09 14.88 15.24
CA CYS A 55 -2.77 15.25 16.49
C CYS A 55 -2.08 16.40 17.24
N ARG A 56 -0.73 16.46 17.22
CA ARG A 56 0.03 17.48 17.97
C ARG A 56 0.12 18.83 17.28
N SER A 57 0.32 18.83 15.96
CA SER A 57 0.67 20.06 15.24
C SER A 57 -0.49 20.71 14.48
N GLY A 58 -1.72 20.21 14.63
CA GLY A 58 -2.89 20.70 13.87
C GLY A 58 -2.63 20.61 12.37
N GLY A 59 -2.71 19.41 11.81
CA GLY A 59 -2.14 19.17 10.48
C GLY A 59 -2.74 20.01 9.35
N ILE A 60 -1.92 20.22 8.31
CA ILE A 60 -2.22 20.96 7.05
C ILE A 60 -3.44 20.37 6.30
N TYR A 61 -3.90 19.20 6.70
CA TYR A 61 -4.97 18.44 6.09
C TYR A 61 -6.18 18.38 7.03
N HIS A 62 -6.82 19.53 7.23
CA HIS A 62 -8.16 19.61 7.83
C HIS A 62 -9.11 20.24 6.80
N ILE A 63 -10.34 19.74 6.75
CA ILE A 63 -11.44 20.49 6.15
C ILE A 63 -12.07 21.27 7.30
N ASP A 64 -12.03 22.60 7.24
CA ASP A 64 -12.74 23.44 8.19
C ASP A 64 -14.25 23.26 7.95
N GLY A 65 -14.92 22.60 8.89
CA GLY A 65 -16.36 22.39 8.86
C GLY A 65 -16.79 21.24 9.74
N ASP A 66 -17.86 21.45 10.51
CA ASP A 66 -18.51 20.41 11.30
C ASP A 66 -19.16 19.39 10.36
N ILE A 67 -18.49 18.26 10.15
CA ILE A 67 -19.04 17.14 9.40
C ILE A 67 -19.83 16.26 10.38
N GLU A 68 -21.13 16.13 10.14
CA GLU A 68 -21.98 15.24 10.92
C GLU A 68 -21.45 13.78 10.87
N PRO A 69 -21.50 13.02 12.00
CA PRO A 69 -21.01 11.64 12.06
C PRO A 69 -21.63 10.72 11.01
N GLY A 70 -22.93 10.88 10.72
CA GLY A 70 -23.63 10.09 9.71
C GLY A 70 -23.11 10.33 8.29
N GLN A 71 -22.75 11.58 7.96
CA GLN A 71 -22.14 11.91 6.67
C GLN A 71 -20.73 11.34 6.55
N LEU A 72 -19.98 11.35 7.65
CA LEU A 72 -18.65 10.76 7.73
C LEU A 72 -18.71 9.25 7.50
N LEU A 73 -19.61 8.55 8.20
CA LEU A 73 -19.79 7.11 8.04
C LEU A 73 -20.20 6.74 6.61
N ARG A 74 -21.13 7.48 6.00
CA ARG A 74 -21.54 7.24 4.60
C ARG A 74 -20.37 7.39 3.63
N ARG A 75 -19.52 8.41 3.82
CA ARG A 75 -18.30 8.61 3.01
C ARG A 75 -17.28 7.51 3.25
N ALA A 76 -17.11 7.05 4.49
CA ALA A 76 -16.23 5.95 4.84
C ALA A 76 -16.68 4.65 4.17
N ILE A 77 -17.97 4.29 4.28
CA ILE A 77 -18.55 3.10 3.65
C ILE A 77 -18.38 3.14 2.13
N ALA A 78 -18.65 4.27 1.48
CA ALA A 78 -18.48 4.39 0.03
C ALA A 78 -17.03 4.11 -0.42
N ARG A 79 -16.03 4.65 0.30
CA ARG A 79 -14.61 4.37 0.04
C ARG A 79 -14.26 2.92 0.34
N TYR A 80 -14.78 2.40 1.45
CA TYR A 80 -14.58 1.04 1.89
C TYR A 80 -15.02 0.03 0.83
N VAL A 81 -16.24 0.18 0.31
CA VAL A 81 -16.80 -0.73 -0.71
C VAL A 81 -15.99 -0.68 -2.00
N VAL A 82 -15.56 0.50 -2.45
CA VAL A 82 -14.77 0.62 -3.69
C VAL A 82 -13.43 -0.08 -3.54
N TRP A 83 -12.71 0.19 -2.45
CA TRP A 83 -11.44 -0.49 -2.18
C TRP A 83 -11.63 -1.99 -1.93
N LEU A 84 -12.74 -2.42 -1.32
CA LEU A 84 -13.06 -3.83 -1.18
C LEU A 84 -13.16 -4.52 -2.55
N VAL A 85 -13.86 -3.89 -3.50
CA VAL A 85 -13.98 -4.42 -4.88
C VAL A 85 -12.62 -4.45 -5.57
N VAL A 86 -11.79 -3.42 -5.39
CA VAL A 86 -10.44 -3.36 -5.99
C VAL A 86 -9.54 -4.44 -5.41
N LEU A 87 -9.49 -4.58 -4.08
CA LEU A 87 -8.64 -5.55 -3.40
C LEU A 87 -9.11 -6.98 -3.68
N TYR A 88 -10.42 -7.22 -3.62
CA TYR A 88 -10.99 -8.52 -3.97
C TYR A 88 -10.75 -8.86 -5.44
N GLY A 89 -10.98 -7.91 -6.35
CA GLY A 89 -10.70 -8.09 -7.77
C GLY A 89 -9.22 -8.38 -8.05
N GLY A 90 -8.32 -7.70 -7.33
CA GLY A 90 -6.89 -7.99 -7.38
C GLY A 90 -6.57 -9.41 -6.89
N TYR A 91 -7.10 -9.80 -5.73
CA TYR A 91 -6.92 -11.15 -5.19
C TYR A 91 -7.40 -12.23 -6.18
N GLN A 92 -8.60 -12.08 -6.74
CA GLN A 92 -9.13 -12.99 -7.76
C GLN A 92 -8.26 -13.01 -9.02
N PHE A 93 -7.74 -11.86 -9.45
CA PHE A 93 -6.83 -11.79 -10.59
C PHE A 93 -5.57 -12.65 -10.38
N TYR A 94 -4.96 -12.62 -9.18
CA TYR A 94 -3.80 -13.46 -8.88
C TYR A 94 -4.14 -14.95 -8.81
N LEU A 95 -5.33 -15.32 -8.33
CA LEU A 95 -5.76 -16.71 -8.27
C LEU A 95 -6.08 -17.29 -9.66
N PHE A 96 -6.70 -16.50 -10.55
CA PHE A 96 -7.12 -16.97 -11.87
C PHE A 96 -6.05 -16.82 -12.96
N THR A 97 -5.00 -16.05 -12.72
CA THR A 97 -3.92 -15.89 -13.69
C THR A 97 -2.94 -17.06 -13.58
N PRO A 98 -2.79 -17.92 -14.61
CA PRO A 98 -1.97 -19.12 -14.52
C PRO A 98 -0.52 -18.87 -14.13
N TRP A 99 0.03 -17.72 -14.54
CA TRP A 99 1.39 -17.32 -14.16
C TRP A 99 1.55 -17.16 -12.64
N TYR A 100 0.58 -16.58 -11.95
CA TYR A 100 0.62 -16.34 -10.51
C TYR A 100 0.03 -17.48 -9.69
N ASN A 101 -0.69 -18.40 -10.32
CA ASN A 101 -1.27 -19.57 -9.67
C ASN A 101 -0.30 -20.76 -9.67
N ASN A 102 0.84 -20.59 -9.00
CA ASN A 102 1.83 -21.63 -8.81
C ASN A 102 2.45 -21.54 -7.40
N TRP A 103 3.23 -22.55 -7.03
CA TRP A 103 3.88 -22.62 -5.71
C TRP A 103 4.91 -21.50 -5.46
N GLN A 104 5.48 -20.91 -6.52
CA GLN A 104 6.49 -19.84 -6.39
C GLN A 104 5.86 -18.52 -5.93
N HIS A 105 4.60 -18.28 -6.30
CA HIS A 105 3.86 -17.06 -5.97
C HIS A 105 2.87 -17.24 -4.81
N GLN A 106 2.95 -18.36 -4.07
CA GLN A 106 2.06 -18.66 -2.94
C GLN A 106 2.10 -17.57 -1.86
N THR A 107 3.28 -17.01 -1.60
CA THR A 107 3.49 -15.91 -0.64
C THR A 107 2.70 -14.66 -1.03
N THR A 108 2.67 -14.31 -2.33
CA THR A 108 1.88 -13.19 -2.84
C THR A 108 0.37 -13.44 -2.67
N GLN A 109 -0.10 -14.65 -2.97
CA GLN A 109 -1.51 -15.01 -2.79
C GLN A 109 -1.94 -14.93 -1.33
N GLN A 110 -1.08 -15.42 -0.43
CA GLN A 110 -1.31 -15.37 1.01
C GLN A 110 -1.37 -13.93 1.52
N LEU A 111 -0.47 -13.05 1.07
CA LEU A 111 -0.53 -11.62 1.41
C LEU A 111 -1.88 -11.01 1.05
N PHE A 112 -2.36 -11.22 -0.19
CA PHE A 112 -3.64 -10.65 -0.60
C PHE A 112 -4.80 -11.21 0.23
N GLY A 113 -4.76 -12.50 0.57
CA GLY A 113 -5.72 -13.13 1.47
C GLY A 113 -5.72 -12.50 2.86
N ASP A 114 -4.56 -12.41 3.50
CA ASP A 114 -4.40 -11.86 4.85
C ASP A 114 -4.75 -10.37 4.89
N PHE A 115 -4.27 -9.61 3.89
CA PHE A 115 -4.57 -8.19 3.78
C PHE A 115 -6.07 -7.94 3.56
N LEU A 116 -6.74 -8.77 2.76
CA LEU A 116 -8.20 -8.69 2.57
C LEU A 116 -8.93 -8.96 3.90
N HIS A 117 -8.51 -9.97 4.68
CA HIS A 117 -9.09 -10.25 6.00
C HIS A 117 -8.90 -9.08 6.97
N ILE A 118 -7.69 -8.52 7.05
CA ILE A 118 -7.42 -7.32 7.86
C ILE A 118 -8.31 -6.16 7.39
N TYR A 119 -8.42 -5.97 6.08
CA TYR A 119 -9.19 -4.89 5.49
C TYR A 119 -10.68 -4.99 5.80
N LEU A 120 -11.27 -6.20 5.86
CA LEU A 120 -12.67 -6.40 6.21
C LEU A 120 -13.03 -5.80 7.58
N TRP A 121 -12.14 -5.96 8.56
CA TRP A 121 -12.36 -5.47 9.92
C TRP A 121 -11.85 -4.04 10.13
N ALA A 122 -10.65 -3.74 9.62
CA ALA A 122 -9.97 -2.48 9.87
C ALA A 122 -10.27 -1.38 8.83
N GLY A 123 -10.87 -1.71 7.69
CA GLY A 123 -11.10 -0.77 6.59
C GLY A 123 -12.05 0.37 6.96
N ILE A 124 -13.20 0.08 7.56
CA ILE A 124 -14.14 1.12 8.02
C ILE A 124 -13.53 1.99 9.12
N PRO A 125 -12.95 1.43 10.21
CA PRO A 125 -12.23 2.22 11.20
C PRO A 125 -11.15 3.11 10.59
N TYR A 126 -10.35 2.57 9.66
CA TYR A 126 -9.33 3.33 8.95
C TYR A 126 -9.91 4.53 8.20
N PHE A 127 -10.97 4.36 7.39
CA PHE A 127 -11.56 5.49 6.66
C PHE A 127 -12.25 6.49 7.58
N ALA A 128 -12.87 6.03 8.67
CA ALA A 128 -13.50 6.90 9.65
C ALA A 128 -12.46 7.79 10.34
N LEU A 129 -11.36 7.21 10.86
CA LEU A 129 -10.25 7.94 11.45
C LEU A 129 -9.62 8.92 10.44
N THR A 130 -9.42 8.46 9.21
CA THR A 130 -8.83 9.28 8.14
C THR A 130 -9.72 10.50 7.80
N LEU A 131 -11.04 10.30 7.73
CA LEU A 131 -11.99 11.38 7.48
C LEU A 131 -12.18 12.33 8.68
N THR A 132 -11.90 11.86 9.89
CA THR A 132 -12.00 12.68 11.11
C THR A 132 -10.77 13.56 11.26
N PHE A 133 -9.58 12.98 11.15
CA PHE A 133 -8.33 13.65 11.52
C PHE A 133 -7.51 14.19 10.34
N LYS A 134 -7.73 13.69 9.12
CA LYS A 134 -6.91 14.01 7.94
C LYS A 134 -7.75 14.24 6.68
N ALA A 135 -8.90 14.90 6.84
CA ALA A 135 -9.75 15.26 5.71
C ALA A 135 -9.10 16.36 4.87
N SER A 136 -9.04 16.19 3.55
CA SER A 136 -8.57 17.25 2.66
C SER A 136 -9.16 17.10 1.27
N ARG A 137 -9.72 18.19 0.73
CA ARG A 137 -10.26 18.24 -0.65
C ARG A 137 -9.19 17.93 -1.69
N ARG A 138 -7.96 18.42 -1.46
CA ARG A 138 -6.82 18.18 -2.36
C ARG A 138 -6.43 16.71 -2.38
N GLU A 139 -6.44 16.04 -1.23
CA GLU A 139 -6.09 14.61 -1.16
C GLU A 139 -7.23 13.72 -1.65
N ASP A 140 -8.48 14.11 -1.40
CA ASP A 140 -9.67 13.44 -1.95
C ASP A 140 -9.68 13.48 -3.49
N PHE A 141 -9.19 14.55 -4.10
CA PHE A 141 -9.05 14.65 -5.56
C PHE A 141 -8.11 13.59 -6.15
N TYR A 142 -7.12 13.11 -5.39
CA TYR A 142 -6.20 12.06 -5.86
C TYR A 142 -6.54 10.69 -5.29
N ASP A 143 -7.63 10.55 -4.55
CA ASP A 143 -8.02 9.27 -3.97
C ASP A 143 -8.54 8.31 -5.06
N PRO A 144 -7.93 7.12 -5.22
CA PRO A 144 -8.37 6.16 -6.23
C PRO A 144 -9.84 5.76 -6.10
N ALA A 145 -10.35 5.61 -4.87
CA ALA A 145 -11.73 5.20 -4.66
C ALA A 145 -12.73 6.27 -5.13
N ILE A 146 -12.46 7.54 -4.83
CA ILE A 146 -13.31 8.66 -5.24
C ILE A 146 -13.29 8.81 -6.77
N ARG A 147 -12.11 8.60 -7.39
CA ARG A 147 -11.98 8.64 -8.85
C ARG A 147 -12.70 7.52 -9.55
N MET A 148 -12.62 6.30 -9.04
CA MET A 148 -13.39 5.18 -9.55
C MET A 148 -14.89 5.47 -9.49
N LEU A 149 -15.40 6.00 -8.37
CA LEU A 149 -16.82 6.40 -8.28
C LEU A 149 -17.20 7.45 -9.34
N HIS A 150 -16.37 8.47 -9.56
CA HIS A 150 -16.63 9.48 -10.58
C HIS A 150 -16.62 8.89 -12.00
N VAL A 151 -15.66 8.01 -12.29
CA VAL A 151 -15.54 7.34 -13.59
C VAL A 151 -16.74 6.43 -13.83
N LEU A 152 -17.09 5.58 -12.86
CA LEU A 152 -18.26 4.69 -12.92
C LEU A 152 -19.56 5.48 -13.13
N ARG A 153 -19.75 6.60 -12.40
CA ARG A 153 -20.92 7.47 -12.57
C ARG A 153 -20.99 8.10 -13.96
N GLN A 154 -19.86 8.46 -14.54
CA GLN A 154 -19.81 9.02 -15.90
C GLN A 154 -20.10 7.95 -16.97
N ILE A 155 -19.50 6.76 -16.83
CA ILE A 155 -19.76 5.61 -17.72
C ILE A 155 -21.24 5.21 -17.65
N GLY A 156 -21.80 5.06 -16.45
CA GLY A 156 -23.21 4.68 -16.27
C GLY A 156 -24.18 5.70 -16.88
N ARG A 157 -23.91 7.01 -16.74
CA ARG A 157 -24.73 8.05 -17.39
C ARG A 157 -24.66 8.00 -18.91
N GLN A 158 -23.48 7.75 -19.47
CA GLN A 158 -23.32 7.61 -20.92
C GLN A 158 -24.01 6.35 -21.45
N LEU A 159 -23.89 5.23 -20.74
CA LEU A 159 -24.56 3.98 -21.08
C LEU A 159 -26.08 4.15 -21.04
N TRP A 160 -26.61 4.80 -20.00
CA TRP A 160 -28.05 5.09 -19.89
C TRP A 160 -28.56 5.97 -21.04
N ARG A 161 -27.79 6.97 -21.46
CA ARG A 161 -28.16 7.83 -22.59
C ARG A 161 -28.13 7.08 -23.92
N ARG A 162 -27.16 6.20 -24.14
CA ARG A 162 -27.10 5.32 -25.31
C ARG A 162 -28.31 4.40 -25.37
N LEU A 163 -28.62 3.72 -24.27
CA LEU A 163 -29.76 2.80 -24.19
C LEU A 163 -31.11 3.50 -24.39
N ARG A 164 -31.26 4.74 -23.88
CA ARG A 164 -32.54 5.46 -23.93
C ARG A 164 -32.73 6.32 -25.19
N TYR A 165 -31.66 6.88 -25.74
CA TYR A 165 -31.71 7.90 -26.81
C TYR A 165 -30.92 7.52 -28.07
N GLY A 166 -30.27 6.34 -28.12
CA GLY A 166 -29.51 5.89 -29.30
C GLY A 166 -28.27 6.73 -29.60
N ASP A 167 -27.78 7.53 -28.65
CA ASP A 167 -26.68 8.47 -28.88
C ASP A 167 -25.31 7.80 -28.76
N ASP A 168 -24.81 7.24 -29.86
CA ASP A 168 -23.52 6.54 -29.93
C ASP A 168 -22.30 7.45 -30.21
N ARG A 169 -22.51 8.77 -30.28
CA ARG A 169 -21.51 9.72 -30.80
C ARG A 169 -20.24 9.89 -29.96
N THR A 170 -20.19 9.40 -28.72
CA THR A 170 -19.00 9.55 -27.85
C THR A 170 -18.54 8.23 -27.25
N PRO A 171 -17.26 7.83 -27.40
CA PRO A 171 -16.78 6.55 -26.90
C PRO A 171 -16.84 6.48 -25.36
N LEU A 172 -17.46 5.41 -24.83
CA LEU A 172 -17.66 5.17 -23.38
C LEU A 172 -16.36 5.32 -22.56
N LEU A 173 -15.23 4.88 -23.13
CA LEU A 173 -13.93 4.88 -22.46
C LEU A 173 -13.15 6.21 -22.57
N ARG A 174 -13.72 7.25 -23.21
CA ARG A 174 -13.06 8.58 -23.29
C ARG A 174 -12.79 9.17 -21.91
N VAL A 175 -13.61 8.83 -20.91
CA VAL A 175 -13.44 9.25 -19.51
C VAL A 175 -12.10 8.78 -18.93
N LEU A 176 -11.61 7.60 -19.30
CA LEU A 176 -10.32 7.06 -18.85
C LEU A 176 -9.14 7.83 -19.43
N ARG A 177 -9.30 8.43 -20.63
CA ARG A 177 -8.25 9.23 -21.29
C ARG A 177 -8.00 10.59 -20.65
N ARG A 178 -8.86 11.03 -19.72
CA ARG A 178 -8.63 12.29 -18.98
C ARG A 178 -7.32 12.17 -18.18
N PRO A 179 -6.43 13.17 -18.21
CA PRO A 179 -5.08 13.06 -17.67
C PRO A 179 -5.06 12.65 -16.18
N TYR A 180 -5.98 13.20 -15.39
CA TYR A 180 -6.11 12.88 -13.97
C TYR A 180 -6.59 11.45 -13.70
N ASN A 181 -7.55 10.96 -14.49
CA ASN A 181 -8.06 9.59 -14.35
C ASN A 181 -6.98 8.59 -14.77
N ARG A 182 -6.36 8.83 -15.94
CA ARG A 182 -5.24 8.03 -16.45
C ARG A 182 -4.13 7.90 -15.42
N LYS A 183 -3.75 9.00 -14.76
CA LYS A 183 -2.71 9.00 -13.72
C LYS A 183 -3.04 8.10 -12.53
N VAL A 184 -4.28 8.12 -12.04
CA VAL A 184 -4.70 7.29 -10.91
C VAL A 184 -4.73 5.81 -11.28
N PHE A 185 -5.27 5.47 -12.46
CA PHE A 185 -5.26 4.08 -12.92
C PHE A 185 -3.86 3.57 -13.23
N LEU A 186 -2.97 4.42 -13.78
CA LEU A 186 -1.57 4.07 -13.99
C LEU A 186 -0.85 3.83 -12.66
N ASN A 187 -1.14 4.61 -11.61
CA ASN A 187 -0.59 4.37 -10.27
C ASN A 187 -1.03 3.00 -9.73
N LEU A 188 -2.31 2.67 -9.84
CA LEU A 188 -2.83 1.36 -9.43
C LEU A 188 -2.19 0.22 -10.23
N LEU A 189 -2.02 0.38 -11.55
CA LEU A 189 -1.39 -0.61 -12.41
C LEU A 189 0.08 -0.83 -12.03
N MET A 190 0.84 0.25 -11.86
CA MET A 190 2.24 0.19 -11.44
C MET A 190 2.38 -0.52 -10.09
N ARG A 191 1.51 -0.21 -9.13
CA ARG A 191 1.51 -0.88 -7.82
C ARG A 191 1.13 -2.35 -7.92
N ALA A 192 0.11 -2.70 -8.70
CA ALA A 192 -0.25 -4.09 -8.94
C ALA A 192 0.92 -4.88 -9.57
N TYR A 193 1.70 -4.24 -10.44
CA TYR A 193 2.89 -4.87 -11.01
C TYR A 193 4.02 -5.05 -9.98
N PHE A 194 4.36 -4.02 -9.20
CA PHE A 194 5.51 -4.07 -8.28
C PHE A 194 5.24 -4.78 -6.96
N LEU A 195 3.98 -4.85 -6.52
CA LEU A 195 3.62 -5.43 -5.22
C LEU A 195 4.10 -6.88 -5.10
N PRO A 196 3.79 -7.81 -6.04
CA PRO A 196 4.31 -9.18 -5.99
C PRO A 196 5.83 -9.26 -5.97
N VAL A 197 6.49 -8.45 -6.81
CA VAL A 197 7.94 -8.45 -6.97
C VAL A 197 8.65 -8.06 -5.68
N MET A 198 8.15 -7.06 -4.96
CA MET A 198 8.73 -6.62 -3.70
C MET A 198 8.46 -7.62 -2.57
N VAL A 199 7.24 -8.15 -2.56
CA VAL A 199 6.74 -9.11 -1.57
C VAL A 199 7.50 -10.43 -1.63
N GLU A 200 7.73 -10.97 -2.81
CA GLU A 200 8.42 -12.25 -3.00
C GLU A 200 9.90 -12.20 -2.64
N GLN A 201 10.49 -11.01 -2.56
CA GLN A 201 11.86 -10.83 -2.10
C GLN A 201 12.00 -10.85 -0.57
N VAL A 202 10.94 -10.53 0.18
CA VAL A 202 11.01 -10.45 1.66
C VAL A 202 11.41 -11.79 2.27
N ALA A 203 10.78 -12.88 1.83
CA ALA A 203 11.02 -14.23 2.35
C ALA A 203 12.46 -14.73 2.15
N PRO A 204 12.97 -14.84 0.89
CA PRO A 204 14.31 -15.32 0.65
C PRO A 204 15.37 -14.39 1.24
N SER A 205 15.16 -13.07 1.25
CA SER A 205 16.09 -12.14 1.87
C SER A 205 16.12 -12.26 3.40
N SER A 206 14.99 -12.55 4.05
CA SER A 206 14.96 -12.83 5.49
C SER A 206 15.74 -14.09 5.84
N VAL A 207 15.52 -15.17 5.08
CA VAL A 207 16.25 -16.45 5.28
C VAL A 207 17.75 -16.28 5.04
N ASN A 208 18.14 -15.63 3.95
CA ASN A 208 19.55 -15.37 3.64
C ASN A 208 20.22 -14.50 4.71
N THR A 209 19.52 -13.48 5.22
CA THR A 209 20.02 -12.65 6.32
C THR A 209 20.25 -13.48 7.58
N LEU A 210 19.32 -14.36 7.96
CA LEU A 210 19.51 -15.25 9.11
C LEU A 210 20.70 -16.19 8.91
N GLN A 211 20.81 -16.84 7.74
CA GLN A 211 21.90 -17.76 7.43
C GLN A 211 23.28 -17.08 7.48
N THR A 212 23.40 -15.87 6.94
CA THR A 212 24.65 -15.11 6.96
C THR A 212 25.00 -14.61 8.37
N VAL A 213 24.00 -14.25 9.19
CA VAL A 213 24.20 -13.92 10.61
C VAL A 213 24.67 -15.15 11.40
N TYR A 214 24.04 -16.32 11.24
CA TYR A 214 24.50 -17.54 11.91
C TYR A 214 25.89 -17.97 11.48
N ALA A 215 26.19 -17.91 10.17
CA ALA A 215 27.54 -18.19 9.69
C ALA A 215 28.59 -17.23 10.28
N GLY A 216 28.21 -15.97 10.55
CA GLY A 216 29.09 -15.00 11.22
C GLY A 216 29.27 -15.28 12.71
N LEU A 217 28.25 -15.83 13.38
CA LEU A 217 28.33 -16.27 14.77
C LEU A 217 29.17 -17.55 14.94
N ASP A 218 29.09 -18.46 13.97
CA ASP A 218 29.81 -19.74 13.99
C ASP A 218 31.26 -19.63 13.46
N GLY A 219 31.61 -18.55 12.78
CA GLY A 219 32.92 -18.40 12.12
C GLY A 219 33.61 -17.05 12.39
N ASP A 220 34.90 -17.09 12.71
CA ASP A 220 35.73 -15.91 13.01
C ASP A 220 36.12 -15.05 11.79
N GLN A 221 35.56 -15.31 10.60
CA GLN A 221 35.97 -14.62 9.39
C GLN A 221 35.23 -13.28 9.23
N LEU A 222 36.00 -12.18 9.16
CA LEU A 222 35.49 -10.83 8.94
C LEU A 222 34.59 -10.72 7.70
N ILE A 223 34.87 -11.50 6.64
CA ILE A 223 34.08 -11.50 5.41
C ILE A 223 32.62 -11.92 5.66
N THR A 224 32.38 -12.83 6.60
CA THR A 224 31.03 -13.32 6.92
C THR A 224 30.20 -12.23 7.60
N TRP A 225 30.82 -11.47 8.49
CA TRP A 225 30.19 -10.29 9.11
C TRP A 225 29.89 -9.18 8.09
N VAL A 226 30.78 -8.97 7.10
CA VAL A 226 30.51 -8.04 5.99
C VAL A 226 29.31 -8.50 5.16
N LEU A 227 29.22 -9.79 4.84
CA LEU A 227 28.09 -10.35 4.09
C LEU A 227 26.78 -10.26 4.90
N ALA A 228 26.82 -10.51 6.20
CA ALA A 228 25.66 -10.34 7.09
C ALA A 228 25.16 -8.88 7.11
N LEU A 229 26.07 -7.91 7.17
CA LEU A 229 25.72 -6.49 7.09
C LEU A 229 25.06 -6.13 5.75
N ILE A 230 25.62 -6.63 4.64
CA ILE A 230 25.04 -6.42 3.30
C ILE A 230 23.64 -7.02 3.21
N ALA A 231 23.46 -8.25 3.69
CA ALA A 231 22.15 -8.92 3.69
C ALA A 231 21.12 -8.15 4.53
N MET A 232 21.52 -7.64 5.70
CA MET A 232 20.66 -6.83 6.56
C MET A 232 20.26 -5.51 5.90
N LEU A 233 21.21 -4.80 5.27
CA LEU A 233 20.92 -3.56 4.54
C LEU A 233 19.99 -3.82 3.34
N TRP A 234 20.18 -4.93 2.64
CA TRP A 234 19.33 -5.33 1.53
C TRP A 234 17.89 -5.63 2.00
N LEU A 235 17.74 -6.36 3.12
CA LEU A 235 16.43 -6.62 3.72
C LEU A 235 15.75 -5.33 4.17
N MET A 236 16.48 -4.39 4.77
CA MET A 236 15.96 -3.07 5.14
C MET A 236 15.43 -2.29 3.92
N ASP A 237 16.12 -2.36 2.78
CA ASP A 237 15.67 -1.72 1.55
C ASP A 237 14.40 -2.38 0.99
N ILE A 238 14.36 -3.71 0.93
CA ILE A 238 13.16 -4.46 0.49
C ILE A 238 11.95 -4.14 1.38
N LEU A 239 12.12 -4.07 2.70
CA LEU A 239 11.02 -3.76 3.61
C LEU A 239 10.50 -2.33 3.38
N ASN A 240 11.38 -1.35 3.23
CA ASN A 240 10.98 0.02 2.93
C ASN A 240 10.31 0.15 1.56
N ALA A 241 10.87 -0.50 0.53
CA ALA A 241 10.28 -0.54 -0.81
C ALA A 241 8.89 -1.20 -0.77
N SER A 242 8.76 -2.32 -0.05
CA SER A 242 7.48 -3.00 0.17
C SER A 242 6.45 -2.07 0.81
N VAL A 243 6.80 -1.32 1.86
CA VAL A 243 5.87 -0.34 2.46
C VAL A 243 5.50 0.77 1.47
N ALA A 244 6.46 1.29 0.68
CA ALA A 244 6.22 2.36 -0.28
C ALA A 244 5.29 1.92 -1.43
N TYR A 245 5.50 0.73 -1.98
CA TYR A 245 4.78 0.22 -3.14
C TYR A 245 3.49 -0.53 -2.77
N ALA A 246 3.52 -1.39 -1.74
CA ALA A 246 2.40 -2.26 -1.39
C ALA A 246 1.30 -1.55 -0.60
N MET A 247 1.65 -0.56 0.24
CA MET A 247 0.69 0.06 1.17
C MET A 247 0.44 1.53 0.82
N GLU A 248 -0.53 1.82 -0.05
CA GLU A 248 -0.98 3.20 -0.23
C GLU A 248 -1.85 3.65 0.96
N SER A 249 -1.33 4.55 1.80
CA SER A 249 -2.08 5.06 2.94
C SER A 249 -1.93 6.57 3.08
N ARG A 250 -3.02 7.24 3.49
CA ARG A 250 -2.95 8.68 3.84
C ARG A 250 -2.06 8.92 5.06
N TRP A 251 -1.99 7.93 5.94
CA TRP A 251 -1.17 7.97 7.14
C TRP A 251 0.30 7.69 6.86
N LEU A 252 0.64 7.11 5.72
CA LEU A 252 2.04 6.91 5.31
C LEU A 252 2.61 8.09 4.50
N GLU A 253 1.75 9.01 4.05
CA GLU A 253 2.12 10.15 3.18
C GLU A 253 2.85 9.74 1.88
N ASN A 254 2.77 8.46 1.49
CA ASN A 254 3.45 7.85 0.34
C ASN A 254 2.60 7.81 -0.94
N ARG A 255 1.53 8.60 -1.00
CA ARG A 255 0.70 8.72 -2.21
C ARG A 255 1.49 9.43 -3.31
N SER A 256 1.62 8.77 -4.45
CA SER A 256 2.28 9.30 -5.65
C SER A 256 1.49 10.51 -6.18
N ARG A 257 2.00 11.72 -5.92
CA ARG A 257 1.35 13.00 -6.35
C ARG A 257 1.69 13.35 -7.80
N SER A 258 2.78 12.82 -8.32
CA SER A 258 3.21 12.85 -9.72
C SER A 258 3.58 11.44 -10.14
N ILE A 259 3.06 11.02 -11.28
CA ILE A 259 3.69 10.00 -12.11
C ILE A 259 4.07 10.81 -13.33
N ASP A 260 5.34 10.87 -13.64
CA ASP A 260 5.77 11.50 -14.87
C ASP A 260 5.09 10.77 -16.03
N LEU A 261 4.24 11.51 -16.74
CA LEU A 261 3.46 10.97 -17.86
C LEU A 261 4.31 10.88 -19.13
N THR A 262 5.62 11.14 -19.03
CA THR A 262 6.62 11.01 -20.08
C THR A 262 6.94 9.54 -20.32
N ILE A 263 6.02 8.87 -21.01
CA ILE A 263 6.43 7.86 -21.99
C ILE A 263 6.83 8.67 -23.22
N GLY A 264 8.05 9.18 -23.21
CA GLY A 264 8.59 10.15 -24.17
C GLY A 264 9.31 11.27 -23.44
N GLY A 265 10.63 11.30 -23.58
CA GLY A 265 11.38 12.56 -23.42
C GLY A 265 10.91 13.61 -24.42
#